data_AF-A0A5M3W388-F1
#
_entry.id   AF-A0A5M3W388-F1
#
_cell.length_a   1.000
_cell.length_b   1.000
_cell.length_c   1.000
_cell.angle_alpha   90.00
_cell.angle_beta   90.00
_cell.angle_gamma   90.00
#
_symmetry.space_group_name_H-M   'P 1'
#
loop_
_entity.id
_entity.type
_entity.pdbx_description
1 polymer ?
#
loop_
_entity_poly.entity_id
_entity_poly.type
_entity_poly.pdbx_seq_one_letter_code
_entity_poly.pdbx_strand_id
1 'polypeptide(L)'
;MYDLVSLYPPPEGAPETDEEWDALPEDSPYLEGPEIAELPDLVRDALAEIGEERVAQLAVQWAQIEEFHGYADPEALTTVLRDLRDLAQRAQKEDQMIYCWICL
;
A
#
# COMPACT_ATOMS: atom_id res chain seq x y z
N MET A 1 5.53 -8.30 13.12
CA MET A 1 4.35 -8.30 12.23
C MET A 1 3.91 -6.85 12.20
N TYR A 2 4.10 -6.16 11.08
CA TYR A 2 3.68 -4.77 10.95
C TYR A 2 2.27 -4.81 10.36
N ASP A 3 1.26 -4.60 11.20
CA ASP A 3 -0.12 -4.57 10.74
C ASP A 3 -0.39 -3.25 10.06
N LEU A 4 -0.85 -3.33 8.81
CA LEU A 4 -1.56 -2.23 8.16
C LEU A 4 -2.82 -1.96 8.97
N VAL A 5 -3.08 -0.70 9.28
CA VAL A 5 -4.33 -0.34 9.97
C VAL A 5 -5.38 -0.12 8.88
N SER A 6 -6.31 -1.07 8.73
CA SER A 6 -7.46 -0.89 7.85
C SER A 6 -8.39 0.18 8.40
N LEU A 7 -8.78 1.13 7.56
CA LEU A 7 -9.65 2.25 7.90
C LEU A 7 -10.97 2.21 7.12
N TYR A 8 -10.96 1.66 5.91
CA TYR A 8 -12.14 1.51 5.08
C TYR A 8 -12.07 0.21 4.26
N PRO A 9 -13.18 -0.55 4.11
CA PRO A 9 -14.46 -0.35 4.79
C PRO A 9 -14.28 -0.36 6.32
N PRO A 10 -15.15 0.33 7.09
CA PRO A 10 -14.91 0.54 8.51
C PRO A 10 -14.66 -0.80 9.21
N PRO A 11 -13.57 -0.97 9.96
CA PRO A 11 -13.35 -2.23 10.67
C PRO A 11 -14.45 -2.48 11.72
N GLU A 12 -15.03 -1.40 12.24
CA GLU A 12 -16.21 -1.41 13.08
C GLU A 12 -17.44 -1.83 12.25
N GLY A 13 -17.86 -3.08 12.40
CA GLY A 13 -19.01 -3.65 11.67
C GLY A 13 -18.63 -4.57 10.51
N ALA A 14 -17.36 -4.95 10.40
CA ALA A 14 -16.95 -6.03 9.53
C ALA A 14 -17.72 -7.33 9.88
N PRO A 15 -18.22 -8.09 8.90
CA PRO A 15 -18.85 -9.38 9.16
C PRO A 15 -17.85 -10.33 9.84
N GLU A 16 -18.27 -10.99 10.92
CA GLU A 16 -17.43 -11.89 11.70
C GLU A 16 -17.63 -13.36 11.31
N THR A 17 -18.75 -13.67 10.67
CA THR A 17 -19.16 -15.04 10.33
C THR A 17 -19.49 -15.20 8.84
N ASP A 18 -19.34 -16.42 8.31
CA ASP A 18 -19.68 -16.73 6.91
C ASP A 18 -21.14 -16.38 6.57
N GLU A 19 -22.07 -16.59 7.51
CA GLU A 19 -23.49 -16.24 7.33
C GLU A 19 -23.70 -14.73 7.16
N GLU A 20 -22.96 -13.90 7.90
CA GLU A 20 -23.01 -12.44 7.77
C GLU A 20 -22.37 -11.98 6.46
N TRP A 21 -21.28 -12.63 6.03
CA TRP A 21 -20.65 -12.40 4.73
C TRP A 21 -21.61 -12.71 3.57
N ASP A 22 -22.28 -13.87 3.60
CA ASP A 22 -23.24 -14.29 2.58
C ASP A 22 -24.50 -13.40 2.54
N ALA A 23 -24.84 -12.75 3.66
CA ALA A 23 -26.00 -11.88 3.77
C ALA A 23 -25.75 -10.43 3.33
N LEU A 24 -24.51 -10.07 2.98
CA LEU A 24 -24.19 -8.71 2.54
C LEU A 24 -24.92 -8.35 1.23
N PRO A 25 -25.41 -7.10 1.10
CA PRO A 25 -25.86 -6.57 -0.19
C PRO A 25 -24.75 -6.63 -1.23
N GLU A 26 -25.10 -6.85 -2.50
CA GLU A 26 -24.12 -6.89 -3.61
C GLU A 26 -23.26 -5.62 -3.70
N ASP A 27 -23.82 -4.46 -3.35
CA ASP A 27 -23.14 -3.15 -3.34
C ASP A 27 -22.47 -2.83 -2.00
N SER A 28 -22.30 -3.82 -1.12
CA SER A 28 -21.63 -3.64 0.16
C SER A 28 -20.17 -3.21 -0.03
N PRO A 29 -19.69 -2.20 0.71
CA PRO A 29 -18.28 -1.77 0.64
C PRO A 29 -17.30 -2.82 1.18
N TYR A 30 -17.80 -3.88 1.84
CA TYR A 30 -17.00 -5.03 2.25
C TYR A 30 -16.86 -6.09 1.14
N LEU A 31 -17.70 -6.05 0.10
CA LEU A 31 -17.61 -6.93 -1.07
C LEU A 31 -16.88 -6.23 -2.22
N GLU A 32 -17.29 -5.01 -2.53
CA GLU A 32 -16.72 -4.21 -3.60
C GLU A 32 -16.08 -2.96 -2.98
N GLY A 33 -14.77 -2.82 -3.19
CA GLY A 33 -13.96 -1.76 -2.59
C GLY A 33 -14.42 -0.33 -2.95
N PRO A 34 -13.71 0.69 -2.44
CA PRO A 34 -12.27 0.63 -2.19
C PRO A 34 -11.90 0.15 -0.80
N GLU A 35 -10.61 -0.16 -0.63
CA GLU A 35 -9.97 -0.30 0.67
C GLU A 35 -9.09 0.93 0.96
N ILE A 36 -9.06 1.39 2.21
CA ILE A 36 -8.14 2.44 2.67
C ILE A 36 -7.40 1.89 3.89
N ALA A 37 -6.07 1.90 3.82
CA ALA A 37 -5.22 1.50 4.94
C ALA A 37 -4.21 2.61 5.29
N GLU A 38 -3.93 2.78 6.58
CA GLU A 38 -2.78 3.56 7.04
C GLU A 38 -1.52 2.70 6.98
N LEU A 39 -0.46 3.24 6.35
CA LEU A 39 0.84 2.61 6.35
C LEU A 39 1.55 2.88 7.69
N PRO A 40 2.11 1.85 8.36
CA PRO A 40 2.85 2.05 9.59
C PRO A 40 3.99 3.06 9.44
N ASP A 41 4.29 3.81 10.51
CA ASP A 41 5.42 4.76 10.57
C ASP A 41 6.72 4.14 10.08
N LEU A 42 6.98 2.86 10.42
CA LEU A 42 8.18 2.17 9.94
C LEU A 42 8.24 2.07 8.41
N VAL A 43 7.11 1.85 7.73
CA VAL A 43 7.08 1.77 6.27
C VAL A 43 7.37 3.15 5.68
N ARG A 44 6.78 4.21 6.23
CA ARG A 44 7.12 5.60 5.87
C ARG A 44 8.62 5.84 6.05
N ASP A 45 9.15 5.56 7.23
CA ASP A 45 10.55 5.86 7.54
C ASP A 45 11.51 5.04 6.67
N ALA A 46 11.22 3.76 6.44
CA ALA A 46 12.02 2.91 5.55
C ALA A 46 12.03 3.41 4.10
N LEU A 47 10.89 3.89 3.59
CA LEU A 47 10.82 4.49 2.25
C LEU A 47 11.60 5.81 2.18
N ALA A 48 11.53 6.65 3.21
CA ALA A 48 12.22 7.94 3.27
C ALA A 48 13.76 7.78 3.28
N GLU A 49 14.26 6.70 3.88
CA GLU A 49 15.68 6.37 4.01
C GLU A 49 16.30 5.75 2.74
N ILE A 50 15.52 5.48 1.69
CA ILE A 50 16.05 4.90 0.44
C ILE A 50 17.02 5.90 -0.23
N GLY A 51 18.31 5.58 -0.18
CA GLY A 51 19.34 6.34 -0.89
C GLY A 51 19.16 6.27 -2.41
N GLU A 52 19.46 7.36 -3.12
CA GLU A 52 19.32 7.46 -4.59
C GLU A 52 20.04 6.33 -5.33
N GLU A 53 21.24 5.96 -4.89
CA GLU A 53 22.00 4.87 -5.52
C GLU A 53 21.34 3.50 -5.37
N ARG A 54 20.46 3.33 -4.38
CA ARG A 54 19.75 2.08 -4.12
C ARG A 54 18.44 1.96 -4.89
N VAL A 55 17.86 3.08 -5.35
CA VAL A 55 16.57 3.10 -6.07
C VAL A 55 16.62 2.20 -7.30
N ALA A 56 17.62 2.36 -8.17
CA ALA A 56 17.72 1.57 -9.40
C ALA A 56 17.87 0.07 -9.13
N GLN A 57 18.61 -0.29 -8.07
CA GLN A 57 18.76 -1.68 -7.67
C GLN A 57 17.44 -2.27 -7.14
N LEU A 58 16.70 -1.52 -6.33
CA LEU A 58 15.39 -1.94 -5.84
C LEU A 58 14.38 -2.07 -6.98
N ALA A 59 14.42 -1.17 -7.96
CA ALA A 59 13.53 -1.22 -9.12
C ALA A 59 13.70 -2.52 -9.93
N VAL A 60 14.95 -2.97 -10.13
CA VAL A 60 15.24 -4.26 -10.77
C VAL A 60 14.73 -5.43 -9.93
N GLN A 61 14.91 -5.37 -8.60
CA GLN A 61 14.43 -6.42 -7.69
C GLN A 61 12.90 -6.49 -7.69
N TRP A 62 12.23 -5.34 -7.64
CA TRP A 62 10.78 -5.24 -7.68
C TRP A 62 10.23 -5.70 -9.03
N ALA A 63 10.86 -5.37 -10.15
CA ALA A 63 10.41 -5.84 -11.47
C ALA A 63 10.38 -7.38 -11.60
N GLN A 64 11.13 -8.08 -10.76
CA GLN A 64 11.27 -9.53 -10.77
C GLN A 64 10.35 -10.26 -9.79
N ILE A 65 9.54 -9.54 -9.00
CA ILE A 65 8.56 -10.20 -8.11
C ILE A 65 7.47 -10.87 -8.96
N GLU A 66 6.89 -11.93 -8.41
CA GLU A 66 5.97 -12.80 -9.14
C GLU A 66 4.69 -12.08 -9.55
N GLU A 67 4.26 -11.12 -8.73
CA GLU A 67 3.03 -10.34 -8.87
C GLU A 67 3.01 -9.46 -10.14
N PHE A 68 4.18 -9.09 -10.67
CA PHE A 68 4.25 -8.40 -11.97
C PHE A 68 4.26 -9.34 -13.17
N HIS A 69 4.30 -10.66 -12.94
CA HIS A 69 4.32 -11.71 -13.96
C HIS A 69 5.35 -11.47 -15.08
N GLY A 70 6.48 -10.85 -14.74
CA GLY A 70 7.56 -10.51 -15.68
C GLY A 70 7.28 -9.34 -16.63
N TYR A 71 6.19 -8.60 -16.43
CA TYR A 71 5.81 -7.45 -17.27
C TYR A 71 6.25 -6.09 -16.73
N ALA A 72 6.77 -6.02 -15.50
CA ALA A 72 7.23 -4.77 -14.94
C ALA A 72 8.51 -4.26 -15.61
N ASP A 73 8.51 -2.97 -15.93
CA ASP A 73 9.67 -2.24 -16.43
C ASP A 73 10.47 -1.64 -15.25
N PRO A 74 11.74 -2.01 -15.06
CA PRO A 74 12.60 -1.41 -14.03
C PRO A 74 12.75 0.11 -14.13
N GLU A 75 12.70 0.71 -15.33
CA GLU A 75 12.80 2.17 -15.48
C GLU A 75 11.54 2.85 -14.95
N ALA A 76 10.36 2.31 -15.28
CA ALA A 76 9.09 2.75 -14.72
C ALA A 76 9.07 2.60 -13.18
N LEU A 77 9.51 1.45 -12.65
CA LEU A 77 9.58 1.22 -11.20
C LEU A 77 10.59 2.12 -10.49
N THR A 78 11.66 2.53 -11.16
CA THR A 78 12.60 3.52 -10.62
C THR A 78 11.88 4.85 -10.35
N THR A 79 10.99 5.26 -11.25
CA THR A 79 10.20 6.48 -11.08
C THR A 79 9.23 6.33 -9.92
N VAL A 80 8.50 5.21 -9.85
CA VAL A 80 7.58 4.91 -8.74
C VAL A 80 8.29 4.90 -7.39
N LEU A 81 9.47 4.28 -7.29
CA LEU A 81 10.25 4.23 -6.06
C LEU A 81 10.74 5.62 -5.62
N ARG A 82 11.10 6.50 -6.56
CA ARG A 82 11.43 7.89 -6.24
C ARG A 82 10.21 8.64 -5.73
N ASP A 83 9.06 8.49 -6.37
CA ASP A 83 7.82 9.14 -5.94
C ASP A 83 7.39 8.69 -4.54
N LEU A 84 7.51 7.39 -4.24
CA LEU A 84 7.25 6.84 -2.91
C LEU A 84 8.22 7.37 -1.86
N ARG A 85 9.53 7.43 -2.17
CA ARG A 85 10.53 8.02 -1.29
C ARG A 85 10.23 9.49 -1.01
N ASP A 86 9.97 10.27 -2.06
CA ASP A 86 9.77 11.71 -1.95
C ASP A 86 8.48 12.03 -1.16
N LEU A 87 7.43 11.23 -1.36
CA LEU A 87 6.22 11.26 -0.53
C LEU A 87 6.54 10.99 0.94
N ALA A 88 7.33 9.94 1.21
CA ALA A 88 7.70 9.53 2.56
C ALA A 88 8.58 10.55 3.28
N GLN A 89 9.55 11.14 2.58
CA GLN A 89 10.39 12.22 3.13
C GLN A 89 9.57 13.44 3.51
N ARG A 90 8.59 13.81 2.67
CA ARG A 90 7.68 14.91 2.98
C ARG A 90 6.83 14.58 4.20
N ALA A 91 6.25 13.38 4.26
CA ALA A 91 5.43 12.95 5.39
C ALA A 91 6.23 12.94 6.69
N GLN A 92 7.47 12.43 6.67
CA GLN A 92 8.36 12.41 7.83
C GLN A 92 8.72 13.83 8.30
N LYS A 93 9.03 14.74 7.36
CA LYS A 93 9.39 16.13 7.66
C LYS A 93 8.25 16.90 8.33
N GLU A 94 7.01 16.63 7.92
CA GLU A 94 5.82 17.35 8.37
C GLU A 94 5.05 16.61 9.49
N ASP A 95 5.59 15.51 10.02
CA ASP A 95 4.96 14.67 11.05
C ASP A 95 3.57 14.14 10.63
N GLN A 96 3.50 13.59 9.41
CA GLN A 96 2.28 13.07 8.79
C GLN A 96 2.31 11.56 8.55
N MET A 97 1.12 10.97 8.50
CA MET A 97 0.89 9.57 8.12
C MET A 97 0.72 9.41 6.60
N ILE A 98 0.94 8.19 6.09
CA ILE A 98 0.66 7.84 4.70
C ILE A 98 -0.53 6.89 4.67
N TYR A 99 -1.47 7.16 3.77
CA TYR A 99 -2.62 6.31 3.51
C TYR A 99 -2.50 5.69 2.12
N CYS A 100 -2.80 4.41 2.00
CA CYS A 100 -2.91 3.69 0.74
C CYS A 100 -4.39 3.51 0.40
N TRP A 101 -4.78 3.98 -0.78
CA TRP A 101 -6.11 3.74 -1.35
C TRP A 101 -5.99 2.64 -2.39
N ILE A 102 -6.70 1.53 -2.17
CA ILE A 102 -6.63 0.33 -2.99
C ILE A 102 -8.01 0.15 -3.65
N CYS A 103 -8.00 -0.01 -4.97
CA CYS A 103 -9.18 -0.32 -5.76
C CYS A 103 -8.76 -1.42 -6.73
N LEU A 104 -9.30 -2.63 -6.56
CA LEU A 104 -9.02 -3.82 -7.37
C LEU A 104 -10.12 -4.08 -8.39
#